data_AF-A0A359H535-F1
#
_entry.id   AF-A0A359H535-F1
#
_cell.length_a   1.000
_cell.length_b   1.000
_cell.length_c   1.000
_cell.angle_alpha   90.00
_cell.angle_beta   90.00
_cell.angle_gamma   90.00
#
_symmetry.space_group_name_H-M   'P 1'
#
loop_
_entity.id
_entity.type
_entity.pdbx_description
1 polymer ?
#
loop_
_entity_poly.entity_id
_entity_poly.type
_entity_poly.pdbx_seq_one_letter_code
_entity_poly.pdbx_strand_id
1 'polypeptide(L)'
;LGMRTNATMLFGHIESRRDRIEHLMALRDLQDETNGFDAFIPLLFKKANNPMGHLGEVSVIETLKTFAICRIVLDNIPHIKSYWPMLGKDLCQLSLLYGADDVDGTINDSTRIYSMAGAKDENPVMTAGDLEKLAKEAGYVAVERDSFYNELSKK
;
A
#
# COMPACT_ATOMS: atom_id res chain seq x y z
N LEU A 1 -18.71 14.71 10.75
CA LEU A 1 -17.51 14.95 11.60
C LEU A 1 -16.36 15.62 10.84
N GLY A 2 -16.38 15.67 9.49
CA GLY A 2 -15.33 16.37 8.72
C GLY A 2 -13.94 15.72 8.80
N MET A 3 -13.87 14.47 9.24
CA MET A 3 -12.61 13.75 9.44
C MET A 3 -12.16 13.12 8.13
N ARG A 4 -10.86 13.22 7.86
CA ARG A 4 -10.21 12.50 6.76
C ARG A 4 -9.81 11.10 7.24
N THR A 5 -9.92 10.12 6.35
CA THR A 5 -9.69 8.71 6.65
C THR A 5 -8.99 8.00 5.49
N ASN A 6 -8.62 6.74 5.70
CA ASN A 6 -8.11 5.86 4.65
C ASN A 6 -9.01 4.63 4.53
N ALA A 7 -8.95 3.96 3.38
CA ALA A 7 -9.60 2.68 3.16
C ALA A 7 -8.57 1.58 2.84
N THR A 8 -8.87 0.34 3.18
CA THR A 8 -8.00 -0.81 2.95
C THR A 8 -8.76 -1.96 2.31
N MET A 9 -8.07 -2.81 1.55
CA MET A 9 -8.59 -4.09 1.08
C MET A 9 -7.53 -5.16 1.23
N LEU A 10 -7.80 -6.21 2.02
CA LEU A 10 -6.98 -7.41 2.04
C LEU A 10 -7.28 -8.25 0.78
N PHE A 11 -6.24 -8.59 0.01
CA PHE A 11 -6.37 -9.36 -1.21
C PHE A 11 -5.31 -10.47 -1.32
N GLY A 12 -5.57 -11.43 -2.19
CA GLY A 12 -4.67 -12.55 -2.49
C GLY A 12 -4.84 -13.74 -1.54
N HIS A 13 -6.00 -13.88 -0.90
CA HIS A 13 -6.37 -15.00 -0.05
C HIS A 13 -7.41 -15.89 -0.75
N ILE A 14 -8.61 -16.04 -0.20
CA ILE A 14 -9.68 -16.89 -0.75
C ILE A 14 -10.65 -16.12 -1.65
N GLU A 15 -10.55 -14.79 -1.70
CA GLU A 15 -11.50 -13.95 -2.41
C GLU A 15 -11.36 -14.09 -3.93
N SER A 16 -12.50 -13.98 -4.62
CA SER A 16 -12.52 -13.90 -6.07
C SER A 16 -12.16 -12.50 -6.55
N ARG A 17 -11.75 -12.38 -7.82
CA ARG A 17 -11.56 -11.06 -8.46
C ARG A 17 -12.83 -10.22 -8.47
N ARG A 18 -14.01 -10.87 -8.49
CA ARG A 18 -15.30 -10.19 -8.41
C ARG A 18 -15.46 -9.50 -7.06
N ASP A 19 -15.13 -10.19 -5.97
CA ASP A 19 -15.21 -9.63 -4.61
C ASP A 19 -14.30 -8.40 -4.47
N ARG A 20 -13.10 -8.43 -5.07
CA ARG A 20 -12.20 -7.25 -5.10
C ARG A 20 -12.84 -6.07 -5.81
N ILE A 21 -13.43 -6.27 -6.98
CA ILE A 21 -14.07 -5.19 -7.74
C ILE A 21 -15.29 -4.66 -7.00
N GLU A 22 -16.13 -5.53 -6.42
CA GLU A 22 -17.29 -5.11 -5.63
C GLU A 22 -16.85 -4.26 -4.41
N HIS A 23 -15.76 -4.63 -3.74
CA HIS A 23 -15.16 -3.81 -2.67
C HIS A 23 -14.72 -2.43 -3.20
N LEU A 24 -13.96 -2.39 -4.30
CA LEU A 24 -13.46 -1.12 -4.86
C LEU A 24 -14.60 -0.20 -5.31
N MET A 25 -15.64 -0.75 -5.94
CA MET A 25 -16.83 0.01 -6.33
C MET A 25 -17.55 0.59 -5.11
N ALA A 26 -17.73 -0.19 -4.04
CA ALA A 26 -18.35 0.32 -2.82
C ALA A 26 -17.56 1.47 -2.18
N LEU A 27 -16.22 1.40 -2.19
CA LEU A 27 -15.37 2.49 -1.69
C LEU A 27 -15.46 3.73 -2.59
N ARG A 28 -15.50 3.54 -3.91
CA ARG A 28 -15.66 4.60 -4.89
C ARG A 28 -17.00 5.33 -4.71
N ASP A 29 -18.09 4.59 -4.60
CA ASP A 29 -19.43 5.17 -4.41
C ASP A 29 -19.51 5.95 -3.10
N LEU A 30 -18.96 5.40 -2.00
CA LEU A 30 -18.89 6.09 -0.71
C LEU A 30 -18.03 7.36 -0.77
N GLN A 31 -16.96 7.34 -1.55
CA GLN A 31 -16.11 8.51 -1.76
C GLN A 31 -16.84 9.60 -2.55
N ASP A 32 -17.66 9.25 -3.53
CA ASP A 32 -18.50 10.23 -4.26
C ASP A 32 -19.52 10.90 -3.33
N GLU A 33 -20.03 10.17 -2.34
CA GLU A 33 -20.98 10.71 -1.36
C GLU A 33 -20.32 11.59 -0.28
N THR A 34 -19.12 11.21 0.19
CA THR A 34 -18.54 11.75 1.44
C THR A 34 -17.23 12.51 1.26
N ASN A 35 -16.49 12.22 0.18
CA ASN A 35 -15.16 12.78 -0.12
C ASN A 35 -14.18 12.72 1.08
N GLY A 36 -14.26 11.63 1.85
CA GLY A 36 -13.59 11.47 3.15
C GLY A 36 -12.29 10.69 3.11
N PHE A 37 -11.99 9.98 2.02
CA PHE A 37 -10.77 9.18 1.88
C PHE A 37 -9.61 9.99 1.28
N ASP A 38 -8.45 9.95 1.93
CA ASP A 38 -7.19 10.44 1.39
C ASP A 38 -6.48 9.36 0.56
N ALA A 39 -6.41 8.15 1.10
CA ALA A 39 -5.71 7.04 0.47
C ALA A 39 -6.45 5.72 0.56
N PHE A 40 -6.18 4.89 -0.45
CA PHE A 40 -6.51 3.49 -0.47
C PHE A 40 -5.25 2.62 -0.35
N ILE A 41 -5.34 1.55 0.43
CA ILE A 41 -4.22 0.71 0.83
C ILE A 41 -4.53 -0.75 0.46
N PRO A 42 -4.06 -1.26 -0.70
CA PRO A 42 -4.18 -2.66 -1.04
C PRO A 42 -3.22 -3.49 -0.16
N LEU A 43 -3.77 -4.31 0.73
CA LEU A 43 -3.03 -5.15 1.66
C LEU A 43 -2.88 -6.56 1.08
N LEU A 44 -1.65 -6.95 0.77
CA LEU A 44 -1.33 -8.29 0.28
C LEU A 44 -1.40 -9.29 1.45
N PHE A 45 -2.18 -10.36 1.27
CA PHE A 45 -2.20 -11.49 2.18
C PHE A 45 -0.81 -12.13 2.29
N LYS A 46 -0.35 -12.34 3.52
CA LYS A 46 0.89 -13.06 3.85
C LYS A 46 0.53 -14.40 4.46
N LYS A 47 1.18 -15.47 3.99
CA LYS A 47 0.86 -16.84 4.44
C LYS A 47 1.41 -17.20 5.81
N ALA A 48 2.39 -16.46 6.30
CA ALA A 48 3.09 -16.80 7.52
C ALA A 48 2.25 -16.47 8.76
N ASN A 49 2.45 -17.27 9.82
CA ASN A 49 1.93 -17.02 11.17
C ASN A 49 0.42 -16.81 11.27
N ASN A 50 -0.36 -17.45 10.39
CA ASN A 50 -1.83 -17.47 10.47
C ASN A 50 -2.43 -18.80 9.99
N PRO A 51 -3.67 -19.14 10.37
CA PRO A 51 -4.31 -20.42 10.05
C PRO A 51 -4.51 -20.68 8.54
N MET A 52 -4.49 -19.63 7.72
CA MET A 52 -4.70 -19.72 6.27
C MET A 52 -3.39 -19.87 5.48
N GLY A 53 -2.26 -20.09 6.16
CA GLY A 53 -0.95 -20.19 5.51
C GLY A 53 -0.82 -21.28 4.45
N HIS A 54 -1.68 -22.30 4.50
CA HIS A 54 -1.75 -23.38 3.51
C HIS A 54 -2.20 -22.91 2.11
N LEU A 55 -2.83 -21.73 2.00
CA LEU A 55 -3.27 -21.15 0.72
C LEU A 55 -2.11 -20.62 -0.14
N GLY A 56 -0.96 -20.32 0.47
CA GLY A 56 0.16 -19.67 -0.21
C GLY A 56 -0.05 -18.17 -0.41
N GLU A 57 0.75 -17.56 -1.29
CA GLU A 57 0.65 -16.14 -1.64
C GLU A 57 0.50 -16.01 -3.16
N VAL A 58 -0.23 -14.99 -3.60
CA VAL A 58 -0.34 -14.68 -5.03
C VAL A 58 0.99 -14.23 -5.64
N SER A 59 1.12 -14.36 -6.95
CA SER A 59 2.35 -13.96 -7.65
C SER A 59 2.57 -12.45 -7.64
N VAL A 60 3.83 -12.03 -7.81
CA VAL A 60 4.20 -10.61 -8.00
C VAL A 60 3.40 -9.95 -9.12
N ILE A 61 3.16 -10.67 -10.21
CA ILE A 61 2.38 -10.16 -11.36
C ILE A 61 0.93 -9.89 -10.95
N GLU A 62 0.30 -10.78 -10.18
CA GLU A 62 -1.08 -10.58 -9.69
C GLU A 62 -1.15 -9.41 -8.70
N THR A 63 -0.14 -9.24 -7.85
CA THR A 63 -0.02 -8.08 -6.97
C THR A 63 0.06 -6.78 -7.75
N LEU A 64 0.98 -6.67 -8.72
CA LEU A 64 1.13 -5.46 -9.54
C LEU A 64 -0.11 -5.15 -10.38
N LYS A 65 -0.78 -6.18 -10.92
CA LYS A 65 -2.09 -6.03 -11.57
C LYS A 65 -3.13 -5.46 -10.62
N THR A 66 -3.16 -5.92 -9.37
CA THR A 66 -4.11 -5.42 -8.37
C THR A 66 -3.86 -3.94 -8.09
N PHE A 67 -2.61 -3.51 -7.91
CA PHE A 67 -2.26 -2.09 -7.76
C PHE A 67 -2.76 -1.25 -8.95
N ALA A 68 -2.46 -1.68 -10.19
CA ALA A 68 -2.89 -0.96 -11.39
C ALA A 68 -4.42 -0.88 -11.51
N ILE A 69 -5.13 -1.97 -11.20
CA ILE A 69 -6.60 -1.99 -11.19
C ILE A 69 -7.14 -1.02 -10.12
N CYS A 70 -6.57 -1.00 -8.93
CA CYS A 70 -6.99 -0.07 -7.88
C CYS A 70 -6.87 1.39 -8.35
N ARG A 71 -5.75 1.75 -8.99
CA ARG A 71 -5.54 3.08 -9.57
C ARG A 71 -6.53 3.43 -10.69
N ILE A 72 -6.89 2.45 -11.53
CA ILE A 72 -7.84 2.66 -12.63
C ILE A 72 -9.28 2.80 -12.11
N VAL A 73 -9.68 1.99 -11.12
CA VAL A 73 -11.07 1.95 -10.62
C VAL A 73 -11.37 3.09 -9.66
N LEU A 74 -10.42 3.40 -8.76
CA LEU A 74 -10.55 4.44 -7.73
C LEU A 74 -10.07 5.79 -8.26
N ASP A 75 -10.79 6.33 -9.23
CA ASP A 75 -10.48 7.65 -9.81
C ASP A 75 -10.75 8.83 -8.87
N ASN A 76 -11.48 8.60 -7.78
CA ASN A 76 -11.88 9.62 -6.79
C ASN A 76 -11.20 9.49 -5.42
N ILE A 77 -10.32 8.49 -5.24
CA ILE A 77 -9.43 8.39 -4.07
C ILE A 77 -8.03 8.85 -4.51
N PRO A 78 -7.50 9.97 -3.98
CA PRO A 78 -6.29 10.59 -4.52
C PRO A 78 -5.07 9.65 -4.52
N HIS A 79 -4.81 8.98 -3.40
CA HIS A 79 -3.53 8.27 -3.19
C HIS A 79 -3.71 6.75 -3.12
N ILE A 80 -2.80 6.02 -3.75
CA ILE A 80 -2.65 4.56 -3.58
C ILE A 80 -1.36 4.33 -2.79
N LYS A 81 -1.52 3.79 -1.58
CA LYS A 81 -0.44 3.60 -0.63
C LYS A 81 0.23 2.25 -0.81
N SER A 82 1.54 2.27 -1.00
CA SER A 82 2.42 1.10 -1.00
C SER A 82 3.08 0.96 0.36
N TYR A 83 2.68 -0.07 1.11
CA TYR A 83 3.19 -0.33 2.45
C TYR A 83 4.40 -1.28 2.41
N TRP A 84 5.60 -0.73 2.52
CA TRP A 84 6.86 -1.47 2.33
C TRP A 84 7.10 -2.59 3.36
N PRO A 85 6.70 -2.50 4.65
CA PRO A 85 6.94 -3.59 5.60
C PRO A 85 6.20 -4.87 5.23
N MET A 86 5.09 -4.75 4.51
CA MET A 86 4.30 -5.89 4.01
C MET A 86 4.82 -6.41 2.67
N LEU A 87 5.12 -5.51 1.72
CA LEU A 87 5.52 -5.88 0.36
C LEU A 87 6.99 -6.29 0.25
N GLY A 88 7.84 -5.76 1.12
CA GLY A 88 9.29 -5.70 0.90
C GLY A 88 9.69 -4.56 -0.05
N LYS A 89 10.97 -4.22 -0.05
CA LYS A 89 11.53 -3.06 -0.77
C LYS A 89 11.33 -3.17 -2.28
N ASP A 90 11.66 -4.31 -2.87
CA ASP A 90 11.59 -4.51 -4.33
C ASP A 90 10.17 -4.36 -4.87
N LEU A 91 9.20 -5.01 -4.22
CA LEU A 91 7.81 -4.94 -4.67
C LEU A 91 7.18 -3.58 -4.37
N CYS A 92 7.61 -2.91 -3.31
CA CYS A 92 7.25 -1.53 -3.02
C CYS A 92 7.80 -0.55 -4.07
N GLN A 93 9.00 -0.77 -4.59
CA GLN A 93 9.55 0.03 -5.69
C GLN A 93 8.77 -0.21 -6.98
N LEU A 94 8.48 -1.47 -7.30
CA LEU A 94 7.73 -1.83 -8.50
C LEU A 94 6.30 -1.28 -8.45
N SER A 95 5.63 -1.26 -7.31
CA SER A 95 4.25 -0.75 -7.22
C SER A 95 4.12 0.73 -7.62
N LEU A 96 5.19 1.53 -7.49
CA LEU A 96 5.23 2.91 -7.98
C LEU A 96 5.03 3.01 -9.49
N LEU A 97 5.48 1.99 -10.23
CA LEU A 97 5.29 1.91 -11.69
C LEU A 97 3.89 1.40 -12.07
N TYR A 98 3.08 0.99 -11.09
CA TYR A 98 1.75 0.40 -11.27
C TYR A 98 0.67 1.20 -10.51
N GLY A 99 0.91 2.48 -10.26
CA GLY A 99 -0.12 3.43 -9.80
C GLY A 99 -0.08 3.79 -8.32
N ALA A 100 0.84 3.23 -7.53
CA ALA A 100 1.13 3.75 -6.20
C ALA A 100 1.92 5.05 -6.28
N ASP A 101 1.60 5.99 -5.41
CA ASP A 101 2.25 7.30 -5.32
C ASP A 101 2.65 7.66 -3.88
N ASP A 102 2.21 6.86 -2.91
CA ASP A 102 2.47 7.06 -1.50
C ASP A 102 3.20 5.86 -0.90
N VAL A 103 4.46 6.02 -0.49
CA VAL A 103 5.22 4.97 0.20
C VAL A 103 5.15 5.19 1.70
N ASP A 104 4.68 4.19 2.42
CA ASP A 104 4.48 4.28 3.87
C ASP A 104 5.06 3.08 4.60
N GLY A 105 5.41 3.31 5.87
CA GLY A 105 5.92 2.33 6.82
C GLY A 105 6.87 2.97 7.83
N THR A 106 7.12 2.25 8.91
CA THR A 106 7.84 2.82 10.05
C THR A 106 9.32 3.00 9.73
N ILE A 107 9.79 4.25 9.82
CA ILE A 107 11.21 4.61 9.75
C ILE A 107 11.77 4.35 11.17
N ASN A 108 12.51 3.25 11.36
CA ASN A 108 13.21 2.78 12.59
C ASN A 108 12.58 1.56 13.33
N ASP A 109 13.43 0.94 14.18
CA ASP A 109 13.40 -0.27 15.05
C ASP A 109 12.08 -0.82 15.62
N SER A 110 10.93 -0.21 15.38
CA SER A 110 9.62 -0.65 15.88
C SER A 110 8.81 -1.50 14.89
N THR A 111 9.38 -1.89 13.75
CA THR A 111 8.77 -2.78 12.72
C THR A 111 8.54 -4.24 13.17
N ARG A 112 8.50 -4.53 14.48
CA ARG A 112 8.36 -5.90 15.04
C ARG A 112 7.01 -6.56 14.74
N ILE A 113 5.97 -5.80 14.37
CA ILE A 113 4.63 -6.35 14.14
C ILE A 113 4.56 -7.20 12.86
N TYR A 114 5.30 -6.83 11.80
CA TYR A 114 5.24 -7.52 10.51
C TYR A 114 6.35 -8.57 10.30
N SER A 115 7.47 -8.52 11.02
CA SER A 115 8.36 -9.67 11.14
C SER A 115 7.63 -10.85 11.82
N MET A 116 6.71 -10.56 12.75
CA MET A 116 5.77 -11.55 13.30
C MET A 116 4.68 -12.01 12.31
N ALA A 117 4.47 -11.33 11.18
CA ALA A 117 3.54 -11.72 10.11
C ALA A 117 4.27 -12.33 8.88
N GLY A 118 5.58 -12.61 9.01
CA GLY A 118 6.45 -13.28 8.05
C GLY A 118 6.79 -12.48 6.79
N ALA A 119 7.06 -11.19 6.97
CA ALA A 119 7.95 -10.48 6.05
C ALA A 119 9.30 -11.22 5.95
N LYS A 120 9.93 -11.20 4.75
CA LYS A 120 11.24 -11.85 4.53
C LYS A 120 12.38 -11.26 5.36
N ASP A 121 12.21 -10.02 5.82
CA ASP A 121 13.23 -9.27 6.54
C ASP A 121 12.89 -9.27 8.03
N GLU A 122 13.74 -9.91 8.85
CA GLU A 122 13.49 -10.10 10.28
C GLU A 122 13.69 -8.80 11.09
N ASN A 123 14.49 -7.87 10.55
CA ASN A 123 14.69 -6.51 11.06
C ASN A 123 14.63 -5.49 9.90
N PRO A 124 13.45 -5.27 9.29
CA PRO A 124 13.35 -4.32 8.20
C PRO A 124 13.59 -2.92 8.75
N VAL A 125 14.73 -2.33 8.39
CA VAL A 125 15.04 -0.91 8.59
C VAL A 125 15.03 -0.23 7.23
N MET A 126 14.30 0.88 7.15
CA MET A 126 14.36 1.78 6.02
C MET A 126 14.45 3.21 6.54
N THR A 127 15.54 3.89 6.19
CA THR A 127 15.75 5.30 6.50
C THR A 127 15.01 6.19 5.51
N ALA A 128 14.87 7.48 5.82
CA ALA A 128 14.36 8.45 4.84
C ALA A 128 15.22 8.47 3.55
N GLY A 129 16.55 8.33 3.68
CA GLY A 129 17.44 8.26 2.52
C GLY A 129 17.22 7.02 1.66
N ASP A 130 16.87 5.88 2.26
CA ASP A 130 16.54 4.66 1.52
C ASP A 130 15.23 4.83 0.73
N LEU A 131 14.22 5.49 1.33
CA LEU A 131 12.97 5.85 0.67
C LEU A 131 13.19 6.81 -0.51
N GLU A 132 13.99 7.86 -0.29
CA GLU A 132 14.37 8.80 -1.35
C GLU A 132 15.06 8.09 -2.51
N LYS A 133 16.00 7.18 -2.19
CA LYS A 133 16.70 6.37 -3.19
C LYS A 133 15.75 5.44 -3.94
N LEU A 134 14.86 4.75 -3.23
CA LEU A 134 13.90 3.82 -3.81
C LEU A 134 13.00 4.52 -4.84
N ALA A 135 12.45 5.69 -4.49
CA ALA A 135 11.63 6.50 -5.39
C ALA A 135 12.43 7.00 -6.59
N LYS A 136 13.65 7.52 -6.35
CA LYS A 136 14.54 8.03 -7.40
C LYS A 136 14.93 6.96 -8.42
N GLU A 137 15.25 5.76 -7.96
CA GLU A 137 15.59 4.62 -8.83
C GLU A 137 14.40 4.16 -9.67
N ALA A 138 13.17 4.35 -9.19
CA ALA A 138 11.94 4.15 -9.97
C ALA A 138 11.61 5.33 -10.91
N GLY A 139 12.42 6.40 -10.93
CA GLY A 139 12.22 7.58 -11.78
C GLY A 139 11.32 8.67 -11.19
N TYR A 140 11.03 8.61 -9.89
CA TYR A 140 10.17 9.57 -9.19
C TYR A 140 10.95 10.52 -8.28
N VAL A 141 10.31 11.62 -7.89
CA VAL A 141 10.82 12.56 -6.89
C VAL A 141 10.19 12.23 -5.55
N ALA A 142 11.00 11.95 -4.54
CA ALA A 142 10.51 11.74 -3.18
C ALA A 142 10.13 13.07 -2.55
N VAL A 143 8.93 13.11 -1.96
CA VAL A 143 8.38 14.28 -1.26
C VAL A 143 8.00 13.86 0.15
N GLU A 144 8.57 14.55 1.14
CA GLU A 144 8.13 14.42 2.53
C GLU A 144 6.82 15.20 2.70
N ARG A 145 5.84 14.60 3.37
CA ARG A 145 4.48 15.15 3.49
C ARG A 145 3.94 15.05 4.91
N ASP A 146 2.96 15.90 5.22
CA ASP A 146 2.14 15.73 6.41
C ASP A 146 1.03 14.66 6.20
N SER A 147 0.17 14.49 7.21
CA SER A 147 -0.95 13.54 7.17
C SER A 147 -2.02 13.87 6.12
N PHE A 148 -2.04 15.11 5.61
CA PHE A 148 -2.99 15.62 4.62
C PHE A 148 -2.36 15.81 3.25
N TYR A 149 -1.18 15.21 3.02
CA TYR A 149 -0.45 15.26 1.76
C TYR A 149 0.04 16.65 1.36
N ASN A 150 0.16 17.58 2.31
CA ASN A 150 0.89 18.82 2.07
C ASN A 150 2.39 18.56 2.09
N GLU A 151 3.11 19.09 1.12
CA GLU A 151 4.57 19.00 1.06
C GLU A 151 5.21 19.71 2.27
N LEU A 152 6.16 19.04 2.91
CA LEU A 152 6.98 19.64 3.95
C LEU A 152 8.22 20.26 3.32
N SER A 153 8.46 21.54 3.57
CA SER A 153 9.70 22.19 3.15
C SER A 153 10.88 21.60 3.91
N LYS A 154 11.93 21.15 3.19
CA LYS A 154 13.21 20.76 3.81
C LYS A 154 13.74 21.95 4.63
N LYS A 155 13.97 21.75 5.93
CA LYS A 155 14.63 22.72 6.81
C LYS A 155 16.10 22.89 6.45
#